data_AF-A0A0X8JDZ2-F1
#
_entry.id   AF-A0A0X8JDZ2-F1
#
_cell.length_a   1.000
_cell.length_b   1.000
_cell.length_c   1.000
_cell.angle_alpha   90.00
_cell.angle_beta   90.00
_cell.angle_gamma   90.00
#
_symmetry.space_group_name_H-M   'P 1'
#
loop_
_entity.id
_entity.type
_entity.pdbx_description
1 polymer ?
#
loop_
_entity_poly.entity_id
_entity_poly.type
_entity_poly.pdbx_seq_one_letter_code
_entity_poly.pdbx_strand_id
1 'polypeptide(L)'
;MRTLAPRRARTLLSAASAGLLAAGALSAAAPAIAGQATAAPATDPVDTTSTAVSTTDDAATSNAYIVKHKADSEPADVLTAQSAGTDVEGELPAATTTAIDEAADATSADVDVEAVTAHSGDLASVQLSSTLDEADAQAFVSSLSSDPSVEYVQPDIVMTALAVLSTPNDT
;
A
#
# COMPACT_ATOMS: atom_id res chain seq x y z
N MET A 1 -52.45 -18.08 -25.40
CA MET A 1 -51.81 -17.66 -26.67
C MET A 1 -50.30 -17.70 -26.44
N ARG A 2 -49.58 -18.42 -27.31
CA ARG A 2 -48.14 -18.66 -27.23
C ARG A 2 -47.41 -17.59 -28.05
N THR A 3 -46.37 -17.00 -27.52
CA THR A 3 -45.34 -16.30 -28.32
C THR A 3 -43.97 -16.84 -27.92
N LEU A 4 -43.29 -17.41 -28.91
CA LEU A 4 -41.98 -18.05 -28.83
C LEU A 4 -40.85 -17.00 -28.78
N ALA A 5 -39.74 -17.37 -28.15
CA ALA A 5 -38.43 -16.72 -28.27
C ALA A 5 -37.89 -16.74 -29.71
N PRO A 6 -36.80 -15.99 -29.98
CA PRO A 6 -35.54 -16.73 -30.16
C PRO A 6 -34.30 -16.10 -29.50
N ARG A 7 -33.46 -17.03 -29.04
CA ARG A 7 -32.01 -16.96 -28.76
C ARG A 7 -31.24 -16.02 -29.70
N ARG A 8 -30.27 -15.30 -29.15
CA ARG A 8 -29.00 -15.02 -29.84
C ARG A 8 -27.84 -15.37 -28.92
N ALA A 9 -27.36 -16.60 -29.09
CA ALA A 9 -26.02 -17.00 -28.73
C ALA A 9 -25.02 -16.21 -29.59
N ARG A 10 -23.97 -15.66 -28.98
CA ARG A 10 -22.72 -15.34 -29.69
C ARG A 10 -21.58 -16.03 -28.97
N THR A 11 -21.02 -16.96 -29.72
CA THR A 11 -19.99 -17.91 -29.39
C THR A 11 -18.66 -17.35 -29.91
N LEU A 12 -17.61 -17.48 -29.09
CA LEU A 12 -16.17 -17.49 -29.40
C LEU A 12 -15.51 -16.21 -29.95
N LEU A 13 -14.50 -15.73 -29.23
CA LEU A 13 -13.17 -15.58 -29.83
C LEU A 13 -12.07 -15.88 -28.81
N SER A 14 -11.34 -16.96 -29.11
CA SER A 14 -10.10 -17.38 -28.48
C SER A 14 -8.97 -16.44 -28.88
N ALA A 15 -8.11 -16.06 -27.94
CA ALA A 15 -6.81 -15.49 -28.22
C ALA A 15 -5.80 -16.03 -27.19
N ALA A 16 -5.32 -17.25 -27.44
CA ALA A 16 -4.12 -17.78 -26.81
C ALA A 16 -2.90 -17.08 -27.43
N SER A 17 -2.32 -16.14 -26.69
CA SER A 17 -1.07 -15.48 -27.05
C SER A 17 0.09 -16.22 -26.37
N ALA A 18 0.76 -17.08 -27.14
CA ALA A 18 2.02 -17.72 -26.76
C ALA A 18 3.17 -16.69 -26.89
N GLY A 19 3.73 -16.28 -25.76
CA GLY A 19 4.92 -15.44 -25.67
C GLY A 19 6.15 -16.28 -25.37
N LEU A 20 6.79 -16.78 -26.43
CA LEU A 20 8.08 -17.46 -26.43
C LEU A 20 9.20 -16.41 -26.41
N LEU A 21 9.99 -16.27 -25.34
CA LEU A 21 11.29 -15.59 -25.42
C LEU A 21 12.36 -16.30 -24.60
N ALA A 22 13.51 -16.41 -25.25
CA ALA A 22 14.58 -17.35 -25.01
C ALA A 22 15.74 -16.73 -24.22
N ALA A 23 16.52 -17.64 -23.63
CA ALA A 23 17.92 -17.58 -23.24
C ALA A 23 18.71 -16.29 -23.51
N GLY A 24 19.32 -15.77 -22.44
CA GLY A 24 20.45 -14.85 -22.49
C GLY A 24 21.30 -14.98 -21.24
N ALA A 25 22.32 -15.83 -21.31
CA ALA A 25 23.36 -15.94 -20.29
C ALA A 25 24.18 -14.65 -20.23
N LEU A 26 24.48 -14.15 -19.03
CA LEU A 26 25.62 -13.27 -18.86
C LEU A 26 26.31 -13.54 -17.52
N SER A 27 27.47 -14.17 -17.65
CA SER A 27 28.48 -14.38 -16.63
C SER A 27 29.03 -13.03 -16.15
N ALA A 28 29.12 -12.82 -14.83
CA ALA A 28 29.89 -11.74 -14.25
C ALA A 28 30.81 -12.29 -13.16
N ALA A 29 32.10 -12.30 -13.50
CA ALA A 29 33.20 -12.74 -12.68
C ALA A 29 33.43 -11.81 -11.48
N ALA A 30 33.72 -12.40 -10.33
CA ALA A 30 34.22 -11.70 -9.16
C ALA A 30 35.65 -11.20 -9.37
N PRO A 31 35.98 -9.98 -8.91
CA PRO A 31 37.33 -9.68 -8.48
C PRO A 31 37.37 -9.60 -6.95
N ALA A 32 38.13 -10.53 -6.35
CA ALA A 32 38.68 -10.35 -5.03
C ALA A 32 39.74 -9.24 -5.09
N ILE A 33 39.53 -8.15 -4.36
CA ILE A 33 40.57 -7.15 -4.11
C ILE A 33 40.65 -6.95 -2.60
N ALA A 34 41.74 -7.47 -2.03
CA ALA A 34 42.15 -7.26 -0.66
C ALA A 34 42.39 -5.76 -0.41
N GLY A 35 41.54 -5.16 0.43
CA GLY A 35 41.68 -3.79 0.92
C GLY A 35 42.23 -3.80 2.34
N GLN A 36 43.43 -3.24 2.49
CA GLN A 36 44.23 -3.19 3.70
C GLN A 36 43.57 -2.39 4.83
N ALA A 37 43.67 -2.91 6.06
CA ALA A 37 43.33 -2.19 7.27
C ALA A 37 44.24 -0.97 7.44
N THR A 38 43.67 0.22 7.42
CA THR A 38 44.29 1.44 7.95
C THR A 38 43.41 1.94 9.08
N ALA A 39 43.92 1.82 10.31
CA ALA A 39 43.28 2.35 11.50
C ALA A 39 43.31 3.88 11.46
N ALA A 40 42.13 4.51 11.49
CA ALA A 40 41.95 5.93 11.75
C ALA A 40 41.72 6.15 13.27
N PRO A 41 42.11 7.30 13.83
CA PRO A 41 42.11 7.52 15.28
C PRO A 41 40.70 7.56 15.87
N ALA A 42 40.58 7.01 17.07
CA ALA A 42 39.35 6.96 17.86
C ALA A 42 38.78 8.37 18.09
N THR A 43 37.63 8.63 17.52
CA THR A 43 36.72 9.67 18.00
C THR A 43 35.68 8.93 18.83
N ASP A 44 35.49 9.34 20.09
CA ASP A 44 34.49 8.75 20.99
C ASP A 44 33.15 8.57 20.26
N PRO A 45 32.58 7.36 20.20
CA PRO A 45 31.22 7.22 19.72
C PRO A 45 30.30 7.88 20.74
N VAL A 46 29.65 8.97 20.34
CA VAL A 46 28.39 9.36 20.96
C VAL A 46 27.46 8.17 20.82
N ASP A 47 27.12 7.52 21.94
CA ASP A 47 26.07 6.51 22.02
C ASP A 47 24.72 7.20 21.77
N THR A 48 24.48 7.61 20.52
CA THR A 48 23.13 7.74 20.01
C THR A 48 22.62 6.33 19.90
N THR A 49 22.07 5.79 20.99
CA THR A 49 21.14 4.67 20.92
C THR A 49 19.96 5.18 20.11
N SER A 50 20.09 5.15 18.79
CA SER A 50 18.98 5.23 17.88
C SER A 50 18.18 3.98 18.18
N THR A 51 17.10 4.12 18.97
CA THR A 51 16.09 3.09 19.04
C THR A 51 15.64 2.91 17.60
N ALA A 52 16.09 1.82 16.98
CA ALA A 52 15.65 1.45 15.65
C ALA A 52 14.13 1.48 15.71
N VAL A 53 13.54 2.43 14.99
CA VAL A 53 12.11 2.39 14.74
C VAL A 53 11.92 1.14 13.89
N SER A 54 11.42 0.08 14.50
CA SER A 54 10.87 -1.04 13.76
C SER A 54 9.61 -0.55 13.07
N THR A 55 9.76 0.06 11.89
CA THR A 55 8.69 0.06 10.90
C THR A 55 8.76 -1.31 10.26
N THR A 56 8.14 -2.29 10.90
CA THR A 56 7.92 -3.55 10.22
C THR A 56 6.92 -3.24 9.11
N ASP A 57 7.28 -3.59 7.87
CA ASP A 57 6.39 -3.69 6.69
C ASP A 57 5.16 -4.59 6.93
N ASP A 58 5.11 -5.28 8.08
CA ASP A 58 3.98 -6.07 8.52
C ASP A 58 2.79 -5.18 8.79
N ALA A 59 1.61 -5.70 8.43
CA ALA A 59 0.33 -5.09 8.59
C ALA A 59 0.06 -4.77 10.08
N ALA A 60 0.58 -3.62 10.53
CA ALA A 60 0.29 -3.09 11.84
C ALA A 60 -1.22 -2.93 11.92
N THR A 61 -1.80 -3.43 13.02
CA THR A 61 -3.23 -3.31 13.27
C THR A 61 -3.63 -1.84 13.13
N SER A 62 -4.43 -1.52 12.11
CA SER A 62 -4.86 -0.16 11.81
C SER A 62 -6.30 -0.17 11.33
N ASN A 63 -7.01 0.93 11.56
CA ASN A 63 -8.28 1.20 10.90
C ASN A 63 -8.12 2.18 9.73
N ALA A 64 -6.93 2.71 9.49
CA ALA A 64 -6.66 3.66 8.42
C ALA A 64 -5.50 3.20 7.54
N TYR A 65 -5.62 3.41 6.23
CA TYR A 65 -4.64 2.95 5.24
C TYR A 65 -4.35 4.05 4.24
N ILE A 66 -3.07 4.28 3.96
CA ILE A 66 -2.64 5.20 2.90
C ILE A 66 -2.50 4.41 1.60
N VAL A 67 -3.25 4.82 0.59
CA VAL A 67 -3.22 4.28 -0.77
C VAL A 67 -2.54 5.28 -1.68
N LYS A 68 -1.45 4.85 -2.32
CA LYS A 68 -0.80 5.59 -3.40
C LYS A 68 -1.29 5.03 -4.72
N HIS A 69 -1.84 5.89 -5.56
CA HIS A 69 -2.17 5.55 -6.94
C HIS A 69 -0.99 5.83 -7.87
N LYS A 70 -0.89 5.03 -8.93
CA LYS A 70 0.11 5.25 -9.99
C LYS A 70 -0.13 6.60 -10.64
N ALA A 71 0.95 7.31 -10.95
CA ALA A 71 0.89 8.52 -11.75
C ALA A 71 0.15 8.26 -13.07
N ASP A 72 -0.57 9.28 -13.54
CA ASP A 72 -1.36 9.26 -14.79
C ASP A 72 -2.50 8.20 -14.81
N SER A 73 -2.89 7.66 -13.64
CA SER A 73 -4.09 6.84 -13.50
C SER A 73 -5.33 7.70 -13.24
N GLU A 74 -6.51 7.22 -13.62
CA GLU A 74 -7.77 7.93 -13.40
C GLU A 74 -8.00 8.36 -11.93
N PRO A 75 -7.73 7.53 -10.89
CA PRO A 75 -7.84 8.00 -9.51
C PRO A 75 -6.79 9.05 -9.14
N ALA A 76 -5.57 8.99 -9.71
CA ALA A 76 -4.54 10.01 -9.49
C ALA A 76 -4.96 11.38 -10.04
N ASP A 77 -5.57 11.41 -11.23
CA ASP A 77 -6.09 12.64 -11.83
C ASP A 77 -7.20 13.28 -10.98
N VAL A 78 -8.08 12.45 -10.39
CA VAL A 78 -9.10 12.93 -9.44
C VAL A 78 -8.44 13.50 -8.19
N LEU A 79 -7.54 12.75 -7.55
CA LEU A 79 -6.92 13.15 -6.28
C LEU A 79 -6.10 14.43 -6.39
N THR A 80 -5.36 14.60 -7.49
CA THR A 80 -4.55 15.80 -7.73
C THR A 80 -5.39 17.06 -7.96
N ALA A 81 -6.65 16.91 -8.40
CA ALA A 81 -7.59 18.03 -8.54
C ALA A 81 -8.24 18.43 -7.20
N GLN A 82 -8.19 17.56 -6.18
CA GLN A 82 -8.86 17.76 -4.90
C GLN A 82 -7.95 18.47 -3.88
N SER A 83 -8.56 19.16 -2.93
CA SER A 83 -7.82 19.73 -1.80
C SER A 83 -7.53 18.64 -0.78
N ALA A 84 -6.33 18.62 -0.22
CA ALA A 84 -5.98 17.68 0.85
C ALA A 84 -6.95 17.82 2.05
N GLY A 85 -7.39 16.70 2.60
CA GLY A 85 -8.39 16.63 3.67
C GLY A 85 -9.84 16.60 3.19
N THR A 86 -10.07 16.57 1.87
CA THR A 86 -11.43 16.44 1.31
C THR A 86 -11.82 14.97 1.25
N ASP A 87 -13.05 14.64 1.63
CA ASP A 87 -13.63 13.32 1.35
C ASP A 87 -13.91 13.21 -0.15
N VAL A 88 -13.41 12.15 -0.78
CA VAL A 88 -13.40 11.95 -2.23
C VAL A 88 -14.04 10.64 -2.66
N GLU A 89 -14.72 9.93 -1.76
CA GLU A 89 -15.32 8.64 -2.07
C GLU A 89 -16.31 8.74 -3.23
N GLY A 90 -17.09 9.83 -3.31
CA GLY A 90 -18.04 10.06 -4.39
C GLY A 90 -17.43 10.54 -5.71
N GLU A 91 -16.18 10.98 -5.69
CA GLU A 91 -15.45 11.53 -6.84
C GLU A 91 -14.52 10.51 -7.48
N LEU A 92 -14.09 9.50 -6.72
CA LEU A 92 -13.22 8.45 -7.22
C LEU A 92 -13.91 7.62 -8.31
N PRO A 93 -13.13 7.04 -9.24
CA PRO A 93 -13.65 6.09 -10.21
C PRO A 93 -14.38 4.94 -9.52
N ALA A 94 -15.52 4.52 -10.08
CA ALA A 94 -16.32 3.43 -9.50
C ALA A 94 -15.54 2.12 -9.36
N ALA A 95 -14.56 1.87 -10.23
CA ALA A 95 -13.67 0.71 -10.10
C ALA A 95 -12.79 0.79 -8.86
N THR A 96 -12.31 2.00 -8.52
CA THR A 96 -11.48 2.23 -7.33
C THR A 96 -12.30 2.09 -6.06
N THR A 97 -13.50 2.69 -5.99
CA THR A 97 -14.37 2.53 -4.81
C THR A 97 -14.78 1.08 -4.62
N THR A 98 -15.17 0.39 -5.69
CA THR A 98 -15.49 -1.05 -5.64
C THR A 98 -14.31 -1.89 -5.14
N ALA A 99 -13.08 -1.61 -5.58
CA ALA A 99 -11.90 -2.34 -5.11
C ALA A 99 -11.63 -2.12 -3.61
N ILE A 100 -11.90 -0.91 -3.11
CA ILE A 100 -11.80 -0.59 -1.67
C ILE A 100 -12.87 -1.34 -0.87
N ASP A 101 -14.12 -1.32 -1.33
CA ASP A 101 -15.22 -2.05 -0.70
C ASP A 101 -14.97 -3.56 -0.71
N GLU A 102 -14.56 -4.13 -1.85
CA GLU A 102 -14.23 -5.56 -1.97
C GLU A 102 -13.04 -5.95 -1.08
N ALA A 103 -12.08 -5.05 -0.86
CA ALA A 103 -10.99 -5.30 0.07
C ALA A 103 -11.45 -5.29 1.54
N ALA A 104 -12.37 -4.40 1.90
CA ALA A 104 -12.99 -4.36 3.23
C ALA A 104 -13.85 -5.60 3.48
N ASP A 105 -14.70 -5.98 2.52
CA ASP A 105 -15.57 -7.16 2.55
C ASP A 105 -14.79 -8.49 2.60
N ALA A 106 -13.55 -8.51 2.10
CA ALA A 106 -12.71 -9.70 2.14
C ALA A 106 -12.14 -10.00 3.54
N THR A 107 -12.25 -9.04 4.47
CA THR A 107 -11.80 -9.22 5.86
C THR A 107 -12.80 -10.02 6.68
N SER A 108 -12.34 -10.61 7.78
CA SER A 108 -13.21 -11.37 8.70
C SER A 108 -13.98 -10.47 9.67
N ALA A 109 -13.65 -9.17 9.72
CA ALA A 109 -14.02 -8.26 10.79
C ALA A 109 -15.35 -7.50 10.61
N ASP A 110 -16.11 -7.73 9.53
CA ASP A 110 -17.38 -7.02 9.23
C ASP A 110 -17.19 -5.49 9.37
N VAL A 111 -16.28 -4.94 8.55
CA VAL A 111 -15.91 -3.52 8.56
C VAL A 111 -16.51 -2.80 7.35
N ASP A 112 -16.79 -1.51 7.53
CA ASP A 112 -17.26 -0.62 6.49
C ASP A 112 -16.19 0.43 6.17
N VAL A 113 -16.22 0.97 4.96
CA VAL A 113 -15.48 2.17 4.59
C VAL A 113 -16.24 3.38 5.12
N GLU A 114 -15.61 4.17 6.00
CA GLU A 114 -16.23 5.37 6.58
C GLU A 114 -15.94 6.64 5.78
N ALA A 115 -14.73 6.72 5.21
CA ALA A 115 -14.29 7.86 4.44
C ALA A 115 -13.11 7.49 3.56
N VAL A 116 -13.00 8.20 2.43
CA VAL A 116 -11.79 8.19 1.60
C VAL A 116 -11.32 9.62 1.45
N THR A 117 -10.23 9.98 2.13
CA THR A 117 -9.77 11.37 2.20
C THR A 117 -8.57 11.59 1.28
N ALA A 118 -8.65 12.60 0.41
CA ALA A 118 -7.53 12.98 -0.45
C ALA A 118 -6.37 13.58 0.34
N HIS A 119 -5.16 13.27 -0.10
CA HIS A 119 -3.92 13.91 0.34
C HIS A 119 -3.23 14.59 -0.85
N SER A 120 -2.09 15.21 -0.59
CA SER A 120 -1.32 15.87 -1.65
C SER A 120 -0.83 14.87 -2.70
N GLY A 121 -1.10 15.17 -3.98
CA GLY A 121 -0.68 14.34 -5.10
C GLY A 121 -1.62 13.14 -5.30
N ASP A 122 -1.06 11.99 -5.66
CA ASP A 122 -1.85 10.78 -6.00
C ASP A 122 -2.15 9.89 -4.78
N LEU A 123 -2.31 10.50 -3.60
CA LEU A 123 -2.46 9.81 -2.31
C LEU A 123 -3.87 10.00 -1.76
N ALA A 124 -4.42 8.94 -1.18
CA ALA A 124 -5.64 8.98 -0.39
C ALA A 124 -5.47 8.15 0.89
N SER A 125 -6.16 8.53 1.95
CA SER A 125 -6.34 7.68 3.13
C SER A 125 -7.72 7.06 3.09
N VAL A 126 -7.80 5.74 3.26
CA VAL A 126 -9.04 4.99 3.47
C VAL A 126 -9.23 4.77 4.96
N GLN A 127 -10.35 5.22 5.49
CA GLN A 127 -10.73 5.03 6.89
C GLN A 127 -11.78 3.94 6.98
N LEU A 128 -11.53 2.92 7.80
CA LEU A 128 -12.44 1.83 8.11
C LEU A 128 -13.11 2.05 9.47
N SER A 129 -14.31 1.46 9.63
CA SER A 129 -15.14 1.57 10.83
C SER A 129 -14.55 0.90 12.07
N SER A 130 -13.58 0.01 11.91
CA SER A 130 -12.87 -0.66 13.01
C SER A 130 -11.45 -1.05 12.63
N THR A 131 -10.62 -1.25 13.64
CA THR A 131 -9.22 -1.67 13.47
C THR A 131 -9.16 -3.13 13.03
N LEU A 132 -8.44 -3.39 11.93
CA LEU A 132 -8.17 -4.74 11.47
C LEU A 132 -7.06 -5.38 12.31
N ASP A 133 -7.18 -6.68 12.58
CA ASP A 133 -6.05 -7.45 13.08
C ASP A 133 -5.01 -7.67 11.97
N GLU A 134 -3.83 -8.17 12.33
CA GLU A 134 -2.70 -8.32 11.41
C GLU A 134 -3.03 -9.16 10.16
N ALA A 135 -3.84 -10.23 10.31
CA ALA A 135 -4.17 -11.10 9.18
C ALA A 135 -5.16 -10.42 8.22
N ASP A 136 -6.20 -9.79 8.77
CA ASP A 136 -7.19 -9.04 7.98
C ASP A 136 -6.57 -7.78 7.35
N ALA A 137 -5.68 -7.09 8.06
CA ALA A 137 -4.93 -5.96 7.54
C ALA A 137 -4.02 -6.37 6.37
N GLN A 138 -3.36 -7.52 6.46
CA GLN A 138 -2.57 -8.07 5.35
C GLN A 138 -3.44 -8.44 4.15
N ALA A 139 -4.63 -9.01 4.39
CA ALA A 139 -5.58 -9.35 3.34
C ALA A 139 -6.09 -8.08 2.62
N PHE A 140 -6.46 -7.05 3.38
CA PHE A 140 -6.89 -5.76 2.86
C PHE A 140 -5.81 -5.12 1.97
N VAL A 141 -4.57 -5.02 2.48
CA VAL A 141 -3.42 -4.47 1.75
C VAL A 141 -3.14 -5.27 0.48
N SER A 142 -3.18 -6.61 0.56
CA SER A 142 -2.91 -7.49 -0.59
C SER A 142 -3.99 -7.38 -1.67
N SER A 143 -5.26 -7.24 -1.26
CA SER A 143 -6.38 -7.06 -2.17
C SER A 143 -6.22 -5.77 -2.97
N LEU A 144 -6.04 -4.63 -2.28
CA LEU A 144 -5.87 -3.33 -2.93
C LEU A 144 -4.59 -3.26 -3.78
N SER A 145 -3.49 -3.85 -3.33
CA SER A 145 -2.23 -3.86 -4.10
C SER A 145 -2.31 -4.68 -5.39
N SER A 146 -3.36 -5.48 -5.56
CA SER A 146 -3.64 -6.22 -6.80
C SER A 146 -4.34 -5.35 -7.85
N ASP A 147 -4.88 -4.19 -7.47
CA ASP A 147 -5.50 -3.23 -8.39
C ASP A 147 -4.42 -2.60 -9.29
N PRO A 148 -4.60 -2.58 -10.63
CA PRO A 148 -3.59 -2.06 -11.55
C PRO A 148 -3.35 -0.55 -11.43
N SER A 149 -4.27 0.22 -10.84
CA SER A 149 -4.16 1.66 -10.60
C SER A 149 -3.44 1.99 -9.30
N VAL A 150 -3.23 1.01 -8.42
CA VAL A 150 -2.55 1.18 -7.13
C VAL A 150 -1.04 0.94 -7.29
N GLU A 151 -0.23 1.82 -6.72
CA GLU A 151 1.22 1.72 -6.66
C GLU A 151 1.67 1.01 -5.38
N TYR A 152 1.13 1.42 -4.23
CA TYR A 152 1.32 0.73 -2.95
C TYR A 152 0.21 1.08 -1.96
N VAL A 153 0.06 0.24 -0.94
CA VAL A 153 -0.81 0.49 0.22
C VAL A 153 -0.02 0.22 1.50
N GLN A 154 -0.20 1.07 2.50
CA GLN A 154 0.41 0.88 3.81
C GLN A 154 -0.57 1.26 4.92
N PRO A 155 -0.50 0.64 6.11
CA PRO A 155 -1.25 1.10 7.26
C PRO A 155 -0.83 2.53 7.63
N ASP A 156 -1.79 3.38 7.96
CA ASP A 156 -1.51 4.68 8.56
C ASP A 156 -1.18 4.48 10.05
N ILE A 157 0.10 4.63 10.41
CA ILE A 157 0.59 4.40 11.76
C ILE A 157 0.73 5.75 12.46
N VAL A 158 -0.19 6.05 13.37
CA VAL A 158 -0.08 7.22 14.26
C VAL A 158 0.89 6.90 15.39
N MET A 159 2.10 7.46 15.33
CA MET A 159 3.05 7.37 16.43
C MET A 159 2.59 8.21 17.63
N THR A 160 2.33 7.56 18.76
CA THR A 160 2.19 8.28 20.03
C THR A 160 3.59 8.51 20.61
N ALA A 161 4.02 9.78 20.69
CA ALA A 161 5.28 10.12 21.33
C ALA A 161 5.24 9.67 22.80
N LEU A 162 6.15 8.78 23.20
CA LEU A 162 6.34 8.42 24.59
C LEU A 162 6.93 9.63 25.31
N ALA A 163 6.13 10.29 26.15
CA ALA A 163 6.62 11.32 27.06
C ALA A 163 7.51 10.66 28.12
N VAL A 164 8.83 10.69 27.93
CA VAL A 164 9.78 10.43 29.01
C VAL A 164 9.78 11.68 29.91
N LEU A 165 8.91 11.68 30.93
CA LEU A 165 8.97 12.68 31.99
C LEU A 165 10.21 12.42 32.85
N SER A 166 11.14 13.37 32.82
CA SER A 166 12.44 13.34 33.50
C SER A 166 12.34 13.24 35.01
N THR A 167 13.45 12.86 35.67
CA THR A 167 13.92 13.67 36.80
C THR A 167 15.42 13.94 36.64
N PRO A 168 15.86 15.22 36.67
CA PRO A 168 17.28 15.52 36.84
C PRO A 168 17.67 15.06 38.24
N ASN A 169 18.56 14.08 38.34
CA ASN A 169 19.20 13.81 39.62
C ASN A 169 20.35 14.81 39.76
N ASP A 170 20.02 15.98 40.30
CA ASP A 170 20.97 16.92 40.87
C ASP A 170 21.21 16.47 42.33
N THR A 171 22.35 15.80 42.57
CA THR A 171 23.14 15.79 43.81
C THR A 171 24.50 15.15 43.56
#